data_AF-E8R3G0-F1
#
_entry.id   AF-E8R3G0-F1
#
_cell.length_a   1.000
_cell.length_b   1.000
_cell.length_c   1.000
_cell.angle_alpha   90.00
_cell.angle_beta   90.00
_cell.angle_gamma   90.00
#
_symmetry.space_group_name_H-M   'P 1'
#
loop_
_entity.id
_entity.type
_entity.pdbx_description
1 polymer ?
#
loop_
_entity_poly.entity_id
_entity_poly.type
_entity_poly.pdbx_seq_one_letter_code
_entity_poly.pdbx_strand_id
1 'polypeptide(L)'
;MHQTVPTKPRSAIFRWLAISAPWFGFVVLTMLSSTGMAFLMTGDTSLVVPYLQGERFLVSQTDHHLGTLRQGDERTFTVDLLNQAGESVQVHGAQRDCSCLVTDEFPVTIEPGQRLSLGVRVHVPDQPGAFEQHVTFYTTSPEKPRIFVTARADVVAQEGPNPSEMTP
;
A
#
# COMPACT_ATOMS: atom_id res chain seq x y z
N MET A 1 74.67 11.10 -47.72
CA MET A 1 73.24 11.15 -47.38
C MET A 1 72.65 9.80 -47.64
N HIS A 2 72.04 9.15 -46.63
CA HIS A 2 70.89 8.23 -46.70
C HIS A 2 70.86 7.39 -45.41
N GLN A 3 70.12 7.87 -44.42
CA GLN A 3 69.69 7.02 -43.30
C GLN A 3 68.46 6.24 -43.77
N THR A 4 68.52 4.92 -43.73
CA THR A 4 67.38 4.04 -43.99
C THR A 4 66.56 3.88 -42.72
N VAL A 5 65.31 4.35 -42.75
CA VAL A 5 64.33 4.19 -41.67
C VAL A 5 63.88 2.73 -41.60
N PRO A 6 63.89 2.07 -40.42
CA PRO A 6 63.36 0.71 -40.29
C PRO A 6 61.84 0.72 -40.35
N THR A 7 61.26 0.04 -41.34
CA THR A 7 59.81 -0.14 -41.47
C THR A 7 59.32 -1.26 -40.53
N LYS A 8 58.48 -0.90 -39.57
CA LYS A 8 57.85 -1.83 -38.62
C LYS A 8 56.87 -2.76 -39.36
N PRO A 9 56.93 -4.09 -39.18
CA PRO A 9 56.05 -5.02 -39.89
C PRO A 9 54.59 -4.87 -39.41
N ARG A 10 53.72 -4.42 -40.31
CA ARG A 10 52.28 -4.15 -40.08
C ARG A 10 51.44 -5.40 -39.79
N SER A 11 52.02 -6.60 -39.87
CA SER A 11 51.31 -7.88 -39.77
C SER A 11 51.13 -8.42 -38.35
N ALA A 12 51.89 -7.93 -37.36
CA ALA A 12 51.80 -8.41 -35.98
C ALA A 12 50.53 -7.94 -35.25
N ILE A 13 50.05 -6.73 -35.56
CA ILE A 13 48.89 -6.11 -34.90
C ILE A 13 47.58 -6.81 -35.31
N PHE A 14 47.51 -7.30 -36.56
CA PHE A 14 46.31 -7.95 -37.08
C PHE A 14 46.07 -9.36 -36.49
N ARG A 15 47.12 -10.04 -36.01
CA ARG A 15 47.00 -11.37 -35.38
C ARG A 15 46.48 -11.31 -33.94
N TRP A 16 46.66 -10.20 -33.23
CA TRP A 16 46.17 -10.03 -31.85
C TRP A 16 44.67 -9.69 -31.79
N LEU A 17 44.13 -8.97 -32.78
CA LEU A 17 42.68 -8.70 -32.88
C LEU A 17 41.84 -9.95 -33.12
N ALA A 18 42.40 -10.99 -33.76
CA ALA A 18 41.69 -12.21 -34.06
C ALA A 18 41.54 -13.17 -32.86
N ILE A 19 42.32 -12.99 -31.78
CA ILE A 19 42.35 -13.90 -30.62
C ILE A 19 41.39 -13.43 -29.49
N SER A 20 41.05 -12.14 -29.44
CA SER A 20 40.14 -11.58 -28.41
C SER A 20 38.66 -11.64 -28.80
N ALA A 21 38.34 -11.76 -30.09
CA ALA A 21 36.97 -11.89 -30.60
C ALA A 21 36.16 -13.06 -29.99
N PRO A 22 36.72 -14.29 -29.81
CA PRO A 22 35.97 -15.38 -29.19
C PRO A 22 35.68 -15.16 -27.69
N TRP A 23 36.54 -14.41 -26.98
CA TRP A 23 36.35 -14.11 -25.56
C TRP A 23 35.20 -13.12 -25.33
N PHE A 24 35.04 -12.13 -26.22
CA PHE A 24 33.89 -11.22 -26.16
C PHE A 24 32.57 -11.96 -26.40
N GLY A 25 32.54 -12.88 -27.38
CA GLY A 25 31.38 -13.73 -27.61
C GLY A 25 31.04 -14.59 -26.40
N PHE A 26 32.05 -15.20 -25.77
CA PHE A 26 31.88 -16.02 -24.57
C PHE A 26 31.34 -15.21 -23.39
N VAL A 27 31.90 -14.02 -23.12
CA VAL A 27 31.43 -13.14 -22.03
C VAL A 27 29.98 -12.71 -22.25
N VAL A 28 29.62 -12.31 -23.47
CA VAL A 28 28.24 -11.95 -23.83
C VAL A 28 27.29 -13.13 -23.64
N LEU A 29 27.72 -14.34 -24.01
CA LEU A 29 26.91 -15.56 -23.88
C LEU A 29 26.74 -16.00 -22.41
N THR A 30 27.79 -15.85 -21.58
CA THR A 30 27.67 -16.08 -20.12
C THR A 30 26.81 -15.04 -19.42
N MET A 31 26.88 -13.77 -19.85
CA MET A 31 25.99 -12.71 -19.36
C MET A 31 24.53 -13.05 -19.73
N LEU A 32 24.24 -13.34 -21.00
CA LEU A 32 22.90 -13.75 -21.45
C LEU A 32 22.39 -15.02 -20.74
N SER A 33 23.25 -16.01 -20.52
CA SER A 33 22.89 -17.24 -19.80
C SER A 33 22.63 -16.96 -18.32
N SER A 34 23.39 -16.06 -17.69
CA SER A 34 23.18 -15.69 -16.28
C SER A 34 21.91 -14.87 -16.09
N THR A 35 21.62 -13.93 -17.00
CA THR A 35 20.38 -13.15 -17.01
C THR A 35 19.17 -14.04 -17.33
N GLY A 36 19.31 -14.99 -18.26
CA GLY A 36 18.28 -15.98 -18.56
C GLY A 36 18.02 -16.94 -17.40
N MET A 37 19.06 -17.40 -16.71
CA MET A 37 18.92 -18.27 -15.52
C MET A 37 18.27 -17.52 -14.35
N ALA A 38 18.61 -16.23 -14.14
CA ALA A 38 17.96 -15.39 -13.14
C ALA A 38 16.46 -15.22 -13.46
N PHE A 39 16.10 -15.06 -14.73
CA PHE A 39 14.70 -14.99 -15.17
C PHE A 39 13.95 -16.31 -14.95
N LEU A 40 14.61 -17.45 -15.17
CA LEU A 40 14.03 -18.78 -14.94
C LEU A 40 13.87 -19.12 -13.45
N MET A 41 14.73 -18.61 -12.56
CA MET A 41 14.59 -18.83 -11.11
C MET A 41 13.60 -17.87 -10.42
N THR A 42 13.38 -16.67 -10.97
CA THR A 42 12.59 -15.63 -10.28
C THR A 42 11.10 -15.60 -10.65
N GLY A 43 10.67 -16.35 -11.68
CA GLY A 43 9.30 -16.82 -11.88
C GLY A 43 8.23 -15.79 -12.22
N ASP A 44 8.31 -14.55 -11.72
CA ASP A 44 7.33 -13.50 -12.01
C ASP A 44 7.89 -12.10 -11.71
N THR A 45 8.12 -11.29 -12.75
CA THR A 45 8.58 -9.90 -12.61
C THR A 45 7.52 -8.99 -11.99
N SER A 46 6.28 -9.45 -11.85
CA SER A 46 5.18 -8.69 -11.26
C SER A 46 5.30 -8.51 -9.74
N LEU A 47 6.07 -9.34 -9.04
CA LEU A 47 6.34 -9.19 -7.60
C LEU A 47 7.44 -8.17 -7.31
N VAL A 48 8.30 -7.86 -8.29
CA VAL A 48 9.45 -6.95 -8.11
C VAL A 48 9.01 -5.49 -8.05
N VAL A 49 7.99 -5.08 -8.82
CA VAL A 49 7.51 -3.69 -8.87
C VAL A 49 6.83 -3.21 -7.58
N PRO A 50 5.88 -3.94 -6.95
CA PRO A 50 5.34 -3.57 -5.65
C PRO A 50 6.37 -3.76 -4.51
N TYR A 51 7.38 -4.62 -4.70
CA TYR A 51 8.51 -4.69 -3.77
C TYR A 51 9.34 -3.39 -3.77
N LEU A 52 9.46 -2.73 -4.93
CA LEU A 52 10.30 -1.54 -5.15
C LEU A 52 9.61 -0.19 -4.87
N GLN A 53 8.28 -0.12 -4.86
CA GLN A 53 7.55 1.11 -4.50
C GLN A 53 7.42 1.31 -2.99
N GLY A 54 7.82 0.33 -2.17
CA GLY A 54 8.02 0.48 -0.73
C GLY A 54 6.76 0.67 0.11
N GLU A 55 5.58 0.70 -0.50
CA GLU A 55 4.29 0.76 0.19
C GLU A 55 3.44 -0.45 -0.22
N ARG A 56 3.29 -1.41 0.68
CA ARG A 56 2.64 -2.69 0.45
C ARG A 56 1.41 -2.90 1.31
N PHE A 57 1.10 -1.95 2.18
CA PHE A 57 -0.13 -1.96 2.95
C PHE A 57 -0.99 -0.75 2.59
N LEU A 58 -2.09 -1.00 1.87
CA LEU A 58 -2.97 0.06 1.36
C LEU A 58 -4.23 0.18 2.21
N VAL A 59 -4.65 1.43 2.43
CA VAL A 59 -5.87 1.80 3.14
C VAL A 59 -6.68 2.68 2.19
N SER A 60 -7.92 2.31 1.89
CA SER A 60 -8.70 2.98 0.84
C SER A 60 -9.04 4.43 1.18
N GLN A 61 -9.66 4.67 2.33
CA GLN A 61 -10.04 6.00 2.79
C GLN A 61 -9.88 6.09 4.30
N THR A 62 -9.22 7.15 4.75
CA THR A 62 -9.04 7.48 6.16
C THR A 62 -9.89 8.67 6.60
N ASP A 63 -10.61 9.29 5.68
CA ASP A 63 -11.39 10.49 5.92
C ASP A 63 -12.79 10.29 5.35
N HIS A 64 -13.75 10.13 6.25
CA HIS A 64 -15.12 9.79 5.92
C HIS A 64 -16.04 10.97 6.22
N HIS A 65 -16.60 11.55 5.16
CA HIS A 65 -17.67 12.53 5.28
C HIS A 65 -19.02 11.82 5.29
N LEU A 66 -19.67 11.80 6.45
CA LEU A 66 -20.97 11.14 6.66
C LEU A 66 -22.15 12.06 6.27
N GLY A 67 -21.86 13.31 5.88
CA GLY A 67 -22.86 14.30 5.51
C GLY A 67 -23.63 14.83 6.72
N THR A 68 -24.91 15.12 6.51
CA THR A 68 -25.80 15.65 7.55
C THR A 68 -26.48 14.50 8.31
N LEU A 69 -26.33 14.48 9.63
CA LEU A 69 -26.90 13.47 10.52
C LEU A 69 -27.82 14.12 11.54
N ARG A 70 -28.84 13.40 12.02
CA ARG A 70 -29.69 13.90 13.09
C ARG A 70 -29.09 13.56 14.46
N GLN A 71 -29.43 14.34 15.46
CA GLN A 71 -29.12 14.04 16.85
C GLN A 71 -29.55 12.61 17.22
N GLY A 72 -28.68 11.88 17.91
CA GLY A 72 -28.92 10.50 18.33
C GLY A 72 -28.89 9.46 17.20
N ASP A 73 -28.63 9.86 15.95
CA ASP A 73 -28.48 8.91 14.84
C ASP A 73 -27.24 8.02 15.05
N GLU A 74 -27.27 6.88 14.37
CA GLU A 74 -26.12 5.97 14.28
C GLU A 74 -25.76 5.76 12.81
N ARG A 75 -24.46 5.83 12.51
CA ARG A 75 -23.94 5.57 11.16
C ARG A 75 -22.84 4.53 11.20
N THR A 76 -22.79 3.72 10.16
CA THR A 76 -21.72 2.74 9.94
C THR A 76 -21.03 3.07 8.63
N PHE A 77 -19.71 3.05 8.63
CA PHE A 77 -18.88 3.15 7.43
C PHE A 77 -17.84 2.03 7.45
N THR A 78 -17.27 1.72 6.29
CA THR A 78 -16.29 0.65 6.13
C THR A 78 -14.94 1.21 5.74
N VAL A 79 -13.88 0.66 6.33
CA VAL A 79 -12.49 0.97 5.99
C VAL A 79 -11.88 -0.27 5.35
N ASP A 80 -11.54 -0.18 4.07
CA ASP A 80 -10.90 -1.29 3.35
C ASP A 80 -9.38 -1.25 3.53
N LEU A 81 -8.84 -2.39 3.95
CA LEU A 81 -7.43 -2.67 4.13
C LEU A 81 -6.99 -3.72 3.12
N LEU A 82 -5.89 -3.47 2.41
CA LEU A 82 -5.33 -4.39 1.42
C LEU A 82 -3.87 -4.66 1.74
N ASN A 83 -3.57 -5.93 2.00
CA ASN A 83 -2.20 -6.38 2.20
C ASN A 83 -1.60 -6.83 0.86
N GLN A 84 -0.69 -6.04 0.28
CA GLN A 84 0.14 -6.40 -0.87
C GLN A 84 1.56 -6.81 -0.45
N ALA A 85 1.84 -6.93 0.85
CA ALA A 85 3.12 -7.40 1.34
C ALA A 85 3.23 -8.92 1.18
N GLY A 86 4.47 -9.43 1.18
CA GLY A 86 4.74 -10.87 1.18
C GLY A 86 4.56 -11.53 2.54
N GLU A 87 4.18 -10.77 3.56
CA GLU A 87 3.98 -11.21 4.95
C GLU A 87 2.58 -10.85 5.43
N SER A 88 2.03 -11.63 6.38
CA SER A 88 0.73 -11.37 6.98
C SER A 88 0.77 -10.11 7.86
N VAL A 89 -0.24 -9.25 7.74
CA VAL A 89 -0.40 -8.07 8.60
C VAL A 89 -1.53 -8.34 9.60
N GLN A 90 -1.25 -8.16 10.89
CA GLN A 90 -2.26 -8.25 11.94
C GLN A 90 -2.73 -6.87 12.37
N VAL A 91 -4.04 -6.74 12.60
CA VAL A 91 -4.66 -5.61 13.27
C VAL A 91 -4.96 -6.04 14.71
N HIS A 92 -4.24 -5.48 15.67
CA HIS A 92 -4.32 -5.92 17.07
C HIS A 92 -5.46 -5.26 17.85
N GLY A 93 -5.95 -4.12 17.38
CA GLY A 93 -7.00 -3.37 18.04
C GLY A 93 -7.18 -1.98 17.47
N ALA A 94 -8.16 -1.28 18.04
CA ALA A 94 -8.49 0.10 17.71
C ALA A 94 -8.59 0.94 19.00
N GLN A 95 -7.92 2.09 19.03
CA GLN A 95 -8.16 3.14 20.02
C GLN A 95 -9.20 4.13 19.46
N ARG A 96 -10.12 4.54 20.33
CA ARG A 96 -11.31 5.34 20.00
C ARG A 96 -11.38 6.51 20.94
N ASP A 97 -11.73 7.69 20.43
CA ASP A 97 -11.88 8.89 21.26
C ASP A 97 -13.29 8.99 21.90
N CYS A 98 -14.29 8.33 21.29
CA CYS A 98 -15.66 8.19 21.81
C CYS A 98 -15.96 6.73 22.18
N SER A 99 -16.93 6.52 23.07
CA SER A 99 -17.52 5.21 23.39
C SER A 99 -18.28 4.56 22.21
N CYS A 100 -18.24 5.19 21.03
CA CYS A 100 -19.18 4.99 19.95
C CYS A 100 -18.75 4.01 18.86
N LEU A 101 -17.62 3.31 19.03
CA LEU A 101 -17.11 2.37 18.03
C LEU A 101 -17.36 0.92 18.42
N VAL A 102 -17.91 0.14 17.50
CA VAL A 102 -17.79 -1.32 17.49
C VAL A 102 -17.03 -1.65 16.22
N THR A 103 -15.87 -2.25 16.38
CA THR A 103 -15.02 -2.76 15.30
C THR A 103 -14.93 -4.27 15.47
N ASP A 104 -14.72 -4.96 14.35
CA ASP A 104 -14.64 -6.43 14.24
C ASP A 104 -13.82 -7.09 15.36
N GLU A 105 -14.06 -8.38 15.62
CA GLU A 105 -13.34 -9.13 16.67
C GLU A 105 -11.82 -9.08 16.42
N PHE A 106 -11.09 -8.35 17.26
CA PHE A 106 -9.62 -8.30 17.22
C PHE A 106 -9.02 -9.40 18.08
N PRO A 107 -7.84 -9.94 17.70
CA PRO A 107 -7.02 -9.55 16.54
C PRO A 107 -7.51 -10.15 15.22
N VAL A 108 -7.34 -9.40 14.12
CA VAL A 108 -7.63 -9.89 12.76
C VAL A 108 -6.34 -9.98 11.96
N THR A 109 -6.16 -11.08 11.22
CA THR A 109 -5.00 -11.28 10.34
C THR A 109 -5.40 -11.10 8.88
N ILE A 110 -4.60 -10.32 8.14
CA ILE A 110 -4.76 -10.09 6.70
C ILE A 110 -3.59 -10.77 6.00
N GLU A 111 -3.88 -11.90 5.35
CA GLU A 111 -2.87 -12.66 4.60
C GLU A 111 -2.34 -11.89 3.38
N PRO A 112 -1.15 -12.23 2.85
CA PRO A 112 -0.62 -11.66 1.62
C PRO A 112 -1.63 -11.70 0.47
N GLY A 113 -1.83 -10.56 -0.20
CA GLY A 113 -2.78 -10.39 -1.29
C GLY A 113 -4.26 -10.28 -0.87
N GLN A 114 -4.58 -10.42 0.42
CA GLN A 114 -5.97 -10.35 0.90
C GLN A 114 -6.42 -8.92 1.19
N ARG A 115 -7.75 -8.73 1.08
CA ARG A 115 -8.46 -7.52 1.48
C ARG A 115 -9.35 -7.82 2.68
N LEU A 116 -9.39 -6.91 3.63
CA LEU A 116 -10.27 -6.92 4.79
C LEU A 116 -11.04 -5.60 4.85
N SER A 117 -12.35 -5.67 5.04
CA SER A 117 -13.20 -4.50 5.26
C SER A 117 -13.55 -4.41 6.74
N LEU A 118 -13.09 -3.35 7.42
CA LEU A 118 -13.40 -3.12 8.83
C LEU A 118 -14.65 -2.27 8.96
N GLY A 119 -15.66 -2.79 9.66
CA GLY A 119 -16.88 -2.05 9.97
C GLY A 119 -16.66 -1.09 11.13
N VAL A 120 -16.93 0.20 10.92
CA VAL A 120 -16.82 1.24 11.93
C VAL A 120 -18.19 1.87 12.15
N ARG A 121 -18.74 1.64 13.33
CA ARG A 121 -19.97 2.30 13.78
C ARG A 121 -19.64 3.57 14.55
N VAL A 122 -20.45 4.61 14.39
CA VAL A 122 -20.33 5.90 15.09
C VAL A 122 -21.71 6.39 15.52
N HIS A 123 -21.78 6.86 16.76
CA HIS A 123 -22.99 7.43 17.36
C HIS A 123 -22.89 8.95 17.37
N VAL A 124 -23.95 9.60 16.91
CA VAL A 124 -24.02 11.06 16.78
C VAL A 124 -24.47 11.66 18.11
N PRO A 125 -23.76 12.66 18.66
CA PRO A 125 -24.14 13.28 19.91
C PRO A 125 -25.48 13.99 19.81
N ASP A 126 -26.14 14.18 20.96
CA ASP A 126 -27.40 14.94 21.05
C ASP A 126 -27.24 16.45 20.83
N GLN A 127 -26.01 16.93 20.63
CA GLN A 127 -25.71 18.34 20.41
C GLN A 127 -25.61 18.63 18.92
N PRO A 128 -26.32 19.65 18.40
CA PRO A 128 -26.21 20.05 17.00
C PRO A 128 -24.89 20.79 16.75
N GLY A 129 -24.36 20.69 15.53
CA GLY A 129 -23.11 21.34 15.12
C GLY A 129 -22.16 20.40 14.38
N ALA A 130 -20.93 20.88 14.15
CA ALA A 130 -19.90 20.07 13.51
C ALA A 130 -19.48 18.91 14.41
N PHE A 131 -19.47 17.70 13.84
CA PHE A 131 -19.05 16.48 14.50
C PHE A 131 -17.80 15.93 13.82
N GLU A 132 -16.76 15.70 14.60
CA GLU A 132 -15.51 15.09 14.18
C GLU A 132 -15.09 14.05 15.22
N GLN A 133 -14.75 12.85 14.75
CA GLN A 133 -14.28 11.75 15.60
C GLN A 133 -13.11 11.04 14.95
N HIS A 134 -12.19 10.55 15.77
CA HIS A 134 -11.03 9.80 15.30
C HIS A 134 -11.00 8.39 15.86
N VAL A 135 -10.45 7.49 15.03
CA VAL A 135 -10.17 6.11 15.34
C VAL A 135 -8.75 5.81 14.91
N THR A 136 -7.97 5.22 15.80
CA THR A 136 -6.62 4.75 15.46
C THR A 136 -6.58 3.23 15.49
N PHE A 137 -6.31 2.60 14.34
CA PHE A 137 -6.04 1.16 14.28
C PHE A 137 -4.55 0.89 14.44
N TYR A 138 -4.21 -0.16 15.18
CA TYR A 138 -2.83 -0.60 15.36
C TYR A 138 -2.55 -1.85 14.55
N THR A 139 -1.49 -1.80 13.74
CA THR A 139 -1.10 -2.93 12.89
C THR A 139 0.34 -3.37 13.12
N THR A 140 0.67 -4.58 12.68
CA THR A 140 2.06 -5.08 12.62
C THR A 140 2.84 -4.60 11.41
N SER A 141 2.20 -3.86 10.47
CA SER A 141 2.88 -3.40 9.27
C SER A 141 4.01 -2.43 9.64
N PRO A 142 5.26 -2.65 9.18
CA PRO A 142 6.37 -1.73 9.45
C PRO A 142 6.17 -0.36 8.79
N GLU A 143 5.42 -0.30 7.69
CA GLU A 143 5.13 0.93 6.94
C GLU A 143 4.00 1.74 7.60
N LYS A 144 2.95 1.05 8.08
CA LYS A 144 1.75 1.67 8.67
C LYS A 144 1.37 1.05 10.02
N PRO A 145 2.21 1.22 11.07
CA PRO A 145 1.91 0.67 12.39
C PRO A 145 0.67 1.28 13.03
N ARG A 146 0.25 2.47 12.56
CA ARG A 146 -0.93 3.20 13.00
C ARG A 146 -1.71 3.73 11.79
N ILE A 147 -3.01 3.48 11.77
CA ILE A 147 -3.92 4.02 10.76
C ILE A 147 -4.87 4.97 11.47
N PHE A 148 -4.77 6.25 11.16
CA PHE A 148 -5.67 7.28 11.66
C PHE A 148 -6.85 7.40 10.72
N VAL A 149 -8.06 7.18 11.23
CA VAL A 149 -9.31 7.31 10.50
C VAL A 149 -10.14 8.41 11.17
N THR A 150 -10.62 9.34 10.38
CA THR A 150 -11.42 10.48 10.80
C THR A 150 -12.81 10.38 10.17
N ALA A 151 -13.84 10.60 10.99
CA ALA A 151 -15.22 10.68 10.55
C ALA A 151 -15.75 12.09 10.83
N ARG A 152 -16.35 12.72 9.81
CA ARG A 152 -16.87 14.09 9.86
C ARG A 152 -18.33 14.15 9.42
N ALA A 153 -19.14 14.90 10.16
CA ALA A 153 -20.54 15.09 9.88
C ALA A 153 -21.05 16.44 10.37
N ASP A 154 -22.16 16.91 9.81
CA ASP A 154 -22.91 18.05 10.33
C ASP A 154 -24.16 17.55 11.05
N VAL A 155 -24.27 17.83 12.34
CA VAL A 155 -25.40 17.37 13.16
C VAL A 155 -26.51 18.40 13.17
N VAL A 156 -27.69 18.01 12.71
CA VAL A 156 -28.91 18.80 12.76
C VAL A 156 -29.80 18.35 13.91
N ALA A 157 -30.55 19.29 14.48
CA ALA A 157 -31.53 18.98 15.52
C ALA A 157 -32.55 17.97 15.02
N GLN A 158 -32.94 17.01 15.87
CA GLN A 158 -34.14 16.25 15.58
C GLN A 158 -35.34 17.18 15.70
N GLU A 159 -36.09 17.31 14.61
CA GLU A 159 -37.41 17.92 14.66
C GLU A 159 -38.27 17.00 15.53
N GLY A 160 -38.61 17.49 16.73
CA GLY A 160 -39.39 16.72 17.70
C GLY A 160 -40.71 16.25 17.11
N PRO A 161 -41.37 15.26 17.73
CA PRO A 161 -42.63 14.73 17.24
C PRO A 161 -43.62 15.87 16.98
N ASN A 162 -44.12 15.94 15.74
CA ASN A 162 -45.06 16.98 15.32
C ASN A 162 -46.29 16.94 16.24
N PRO A 163 -46.64 18.04 16.93
CA PRO A 163 -47.82 18.10 17.82
C PRO A 163 -49.13 17.67 17.15
N SER A 164 -49.17 17.70 15.81
CA SER A 164 -50.32 17.32 14.99
C SER A 164 -50.59 15.81 14.95
N GLU A 165 -49.60 14.96 15.31
CA GLU A 165 -49.72 13.50 15.34
C GLU A 165 -50.10 12.96 16.74
N MET A 166 -50.17 13.84 17.73
CA MET A 166 -50.53 13.56 19.11
C MET A 166 -51.99 13.96 19.38
N THR A 167 -52.91 13.45 18.56
CA THR A 167 -54.36 13.54 18.84
C THR A 167 -54.89 12.11 19.08
N PRO A 168 -55.53 11.84 20.24
CA PRO A 168 -56.03 10.50 20.60
C PRO A 168 -57.20 10.03 19.74
#